data_AF-A0AAD8IU32-F1
#
_entry.id   AF-A0AAD8IU32-F1
#
_cell.length_a   1.000
_cell.length_b   1.000
_cell.length_c   1.000
_cell.angle_alpha   90.00
_cell.angle_beta   90.00
_cell.angle_gamma   90.00
#
_symmetry.space_group_name_H-M   'P 1'
#
loop_
_entity.id
_entity.type
_entity.pdbx_description
1 polymer ?
#
loop_
_entity_poly.entity_id
_entity_poly.type
_entity_poly.pdbx_seq_one_letter_code
_entity_poly.pdbx_strand_id
1 'polypeptide(L)'
;MEWSLISFHPYARLTLGDKADVRGKTTPLRIDGSHYRISLESIYLGWKKLDIHPKLFAQKGIEGGTGVIIDSGSIKTYLRDEAYNILCLAVGDEMVARGFKQRTNTRNLCYYGIVEEVKRSGFPIPILQLD
;
A
#
# COMPACT_ATOMS: atom_id res chain seq x y z
N MET A 1 -25.15 -20.83 22.77
CA MET A 1 -24.83 -19.85 21.71
C MET A 1 -23.33 -19.69 21.75
N GLU A 2 -22.65 -20.39 20.86
CA GLU A 2 -21.21 -20.64 20.89
C GLU A 2 -20.52 -19.58 20.03
N TRP A 3 -19.75 -18.70 20.68
CA TRP A 3 -18.89 -17.76 19.96
C TRP A 3 -17.69 -18.53 19.43
N SER A 4 -17.74 -18.91 18.16
CA SER A 4 -16.61 -19.49 17.45
C SER A 4 -15.49 -18.45 17.31
N LEU A 5 -14.39 -18.73 18.02
CA LEU A 5 -12.99 -18.43 17.71
C LEU A 5 -12.72 -17.18 16.83
N ILE A 6 -12.68 -16.01 17.46
CA ILE A 6 -11.80 -14.93 16.97
C ILE A 6 -10.39 -15.29 17.44
N SER A 7 -9.58 -15.90 16.58
CA SER A 7 -8.15 -16.06 16.86
C SER A 7 -7.47 -14.70 16.74
N PHE A 8 -7.17 -14.05 17.87
CA PHE A 8 -6.24 -12.92 17.87
C PHE A 8 -4.86 -13.44 17.47
N HIS A 9 -4.28 -12.87 16.42
CA HIS A 9 -2.90 -13.19 16.03
C HIS A 9 -1.98 -12.83 17.20
N PRO A 10 -1.10 -13.72 17.69
CA PRO A 10 -0.35 -13.54 18.94
C PRO A 10 0.60 -12.32 18.93
N TYR A 11 0.76 -11.67 17.78
CA TYR A 11 1.59 -10.48 17.57
C TYR A 11 0.79 -9.18 17.36
N ALA A 12 -0.55 -9.23 17.33
CA ALA A 12 -1.38 -8.03 17.22
C ALA A 12 -1.54 -7.39 18.60
N ARG A 13 -0.71 -6.37 18.91
CA ARG A 13 -0.71 -5.67 20.19
C ARG A 13 -0.88 -4.17 19.99
N LEU A 14 -1.82 -3.58 20.71
CA LEU A 14 -1.87 -2.13 20.94
C LEU A 14 -1.11 -1.82 22.23
N THR A 15 -0.05 -1.02 22.13
CA THR A 15 0.70 -0.54 23.30
C THR A 15 0.45 0.96 23.45
N LEU A 16 0.00 1.38 24.63
CA LEU A 16 -0.34 2.77 24.93
C LEU A 16 0.70 3.36 25.88
N GLY A 17 1.00 4.65 25.67
CA GLY A 17 1.94 5.42 26.49
C GLY A 17 3.41 5.05 26.26
N ASP A 18 4.26 5.35 27.25
CA ASP A 18 5.73 5.35 27.14
C ASP A 18 6.36 3.96 26.95
N LYS A 19 5.55 2.90 26.97
CA LYS A 19 5.99 1.54 26.67
C LYS A 19 5.98 1.23 25.17
N ALA A 20 5.49 2.15 24.33
CA ALA A 20 5.52 2.01 22.89
C ALA A 20 6.96 2.08 22.38
N ASP A 21 7.43 0.97 21.80
CA ASP A 21 8.77 0.87 21.24
C ASP A 21 8.76 1.32 19.76
N VAL A 22 9.29 2.51 19.50
CA VAL A 22 9.43 3.05 18.13
C VAL A 22 10.79 2.63 17.59
N ARG A 23 10.80 1.73 16.60
CA ARG A 23 12.01 1.27 15.93
C ARG A 23 12.02 1.65 14.46
N GLY A 24 13.21 1.90 13.91
CA GLY A 24 13.41 2.13 12.49
C GLY A 24 13.33 3.61 12.08
N LYS A 25 13.11 3.85 10.78
CA LYS A 25 12.98 5.20 10.22
C LYS A 25 11.62 5.78 10.59
N THR A 26 11.62 7.06 10.94
CA THR A 26 10.42 7.84 11.24
C THR A 26 10.12 8.82 10.11
N THR A 27 8.85 9.17 9.95
CA THR A 27 8.39 10.24 9.05
C THR A 27 7.59 11.26 9.88
N PRO A 28 7.57 12.55 9.51
CA PRO A 28 6.74 13.54 10.18
C PRO A 28 5.24 13.16 10.15
N LEU A 29 4.63 13.12 11.33
CA LEU A 29 3.20 12.86 11.49
C LEU A 29 2.45 14.19 11.64
N ARG A 30 1.40 14.40 10.84
CA ARG A 30 0.46 15.49 11.01
C ARG A 30 -0.89 14.95 11.46
N ILE A 31 -1.39 15.47 12.58
CA ILE A 31 -2.71 15.14 13.08
C ILE A 31 -3.64 16.29 12.68
N ASP A 32 -4.63 15.98 11.85
CA ASP A 32 -5.62 16.96 11.39
C ASP A 32 -7.02 16.33 11.50
N GLY A 33 -7.80 16.82 12.46
CA GLY A 33 -9.00 16.15 12.94
C GLY A 33 -8.70 14.75 13.47
N SER A 34 -9.39 13.75 12.93
CA SER A 34 -9.30 12.35 13.36
C SER A 34 -8.31 11.50 12.57
N HIS A 35 -7.51 12.07 11.66
CA HIS A 35 -6.64 11.29 10.77
C HIS A 35 -5.16 11.52 11.05
N TYR A 36 -4.41 10.41 11.02
CA TYR A 36 -2.96 10.36 11.04
C TYR A 36 -2.42 10.53 9.62
N ARG A 37 -1.88 11.71 9.30
CA ARG A 37 -1.37 12.05 7.97
C ARG A 37 0.14 12.02 7.89
N ILE A 38 0.64 11.57 6.75
CA ILE A 38 2.05 11.53 6.38
C ILE A 38 2.22 12.12 4.97
N SER A 39 3.44 12.50 4.60
CA SER A 39 3.74 12.90 3.23
C SER A 39 4.29 11.71 2.45
N LEU A 40 3.67 11.40 1.30
CA LEU A 40 4.19 10.44 0.33
C LEU A 40 4.77 11.22 -0.84
N GLU A 41 6.07 11.07 -1.08
CA GLU A 41 6.76 11.75 -2.17
C GLU A 41 6.61 11.00 -3.48
N SER A 42 6.75 9.67 -3.43
CA SER A 42 6.64 8.84 -4.61
C SER A 42 6.44 7.35 -4.31
N ILE A 43 6.11 6.60 -5.36
CA ILE A 43 6.02 5.15 -5.33
C ILE A 43 7.04 4.59 -6.32
N TYR A 44 7.83 3.62 -5.88
CA TYR A 44 8.75 2.87 -6.72
C TYR A 44 8.24 1.45 -6.93
N LEU A 45 8.57 0.87 -8.09
CA LEU A 45 8.48 -0.57 -8.33
C LEU A 45 9.87 -1.07 -8.72
N GLY A 46 10.49 -1.86 -7.85
CA GLY A 46 11.92 -2.15 -7.94
C GLY A 46 12.73 -0.85 -7.87
N TRP A 47 13.48 -0.55 -8.93
CA TRP A 47 14.32 0.66 -9.04
C TRP A 47 13.62 1.80 -9.81
N LYS A 48 12.43 1.55 -10.36
CA LYS A 48 11.70 2.51 -11.20
C LYS A 48 10.77 3.37 -10.35
N LYS A 49 11.01 4.68 -10.33
CA LYS A 49 10.04 5.67 -9.84
C LYS A 49 8.84 5.68 -10.78
N LEU A 50 7.64 5.48 -10.25
CA LEU A 50 6.41 5.55 -11.05
C LEU A 50 6.07 7.02 -11.33
N ASP A 51 5.61 7.30 -12.55
CA ASP A 51 5.26 8.64 -13.01
C ASP A 51 3.87 9.06 -12.48
N ILE A 52 3.77 9.17 -11.16
CA ILE A 52 2.55 9.58 -10.47
C ILE A 52 2.71 11.04 -10.07
N HIS A 53 1.79 11.89 -10.52
CA HIS A 53 1.85 13.32 -10.23
C HIS A 53 1.78 13.57 -8.71
N PRO A 54 2.77 14.25 -8.08
CA PRO A 54 2.84 14.41 -6.61
C PRO A 54 1.60 15.05 -5.97
N LYS A 55 0.93 15.97 -6.68
CA LYS A 55 -0.38 16.55 -6.27
C LYS A 55 -1.48 15.52 -5.96
N LEU A 56 -1.37 14.28 -6.43
CA LEU A 56 -2.32 13.21 -6.07
C LEU A 56 -2.16 12.78 -4.62
N PHE A 57 -0.96 12.93 -4.05
CA PHE A 57 -0.66 12.66 -2.64
C PHE A 57 -0.70 13.91 -1.76
N ALA A 58 -0.72 15.09 -2.37
CA ALA A 58 -0.71 16.36 -1.64
C ALA A 58 -2.03 16.61 -0.90
N GLN A 59 -1.92 17.19 0.29
CA GLN A 59 -3.05 17.75 1.01
C GLN A 59 -3.48 19.07 0.35
N LYS A 60 -4.72 19.13 -0.13
CA LYS A 60 -5.38 20.32 -0.63
C LYS A 60 -6.17 20.96 0.51
N GLY A 61 -5.55 21.92 1.21
CA GLY A 61 -6.22 22.84 2.13
C GLY A 61 -6.80 22.24 3.43
N ILE A 62 -7.37 23.14 4.25
CA ILE A 62 -7.90 22.86 5.60
C ILE A 62 -9.29 22.18 5.54
N GLU A 63 -10.02 22.31 4.43
CA GLU A 63 -11.40 21.80 4.30
C GLU A 63 -11.53 20.35 3.79
N GLY A 64 -10.41 19.61 3.76
CA GLY A 64 -10.40 18.16 3.99
C GLY A 64 -10.88 17.24 2.85
N GLY A 65 -10.05 16.23 2.52
CA GLY A 65 -10.43 15.10 1.66
C GLY A 65 -9.28 14.54 0.79
N THR A 66 -8.08 15.08 0.94
CA THR A 66 -6.90 14.73 0.13
C THR A 66 -5.67 14.58 1.03
N GLY A 67 -4.65 13.89 0.56
CA GLY A 67 -3.47 13.51 1.36
C GLY A 67 -3.37 12.00 1.58
N VAL A 68 -2.33 11.59 2.30
CA VAL A 68 -2.09 10.18 2.68
C VAL A 68 -2.39 10.00 4.16
N ILE A 69 -3.18 8.99 4.47
CA ILE A 69 -3.57 8.64 5.84
C ILE A 69 -3.09 7.25 6.21
N ILE A 70 -2.73 7.06 7.48
CA ILE A 70 -2.58 5.74 8.08
C ILE A 70 -3.88 5.41 8.79
N ASP A 71 -4.57 4.38 8.30
CA ASP A 71 -5.87 3.96 8.83
C ASP A 71 -5.86 2.45 9.10
N SER A 72 -5.77 2.08 10.38
CA SER A 72 -5.87 0.68 10.81
C SER A 72 -7.28 0.09 10.68
N GLY A 73 -8.30 0.93 10.44
CA GLY A 73 -9.68 0.52 10.17
C GLY A 73 -9.93 0.11 8.71
N SER A 74 -8.98 0.37 7.82
CA SER A 74 -9.05 -0.01 6.40
C SER A 74 -8.47 -1.40 6.13
N ILE A 75 -9.20 -2.24 5.40
CA ILE A 75 -8.79 -3.61 5.07
C ILE A 75 -7.72 -3.70 3.96
N LYS A 76 -7.49 -2.62 3.22
CA LYS A 76 -6.59 -2.55 2.07
C LYS A 76 -5.88 -1.20 2.06
N THR A 77 -4.76 -1.14 1.34
CA THR A 77 -4.20 0.13 0.88
C THR A 77 -5.05 0.65 -0.28
N TYR A 78 -5.53 1.89 -0.15
CA TYR A 78 -6.30 2.57 -1.20
C TYR A 78 -5.43 3.64 -1.84
N LEU A 79 -5.51 3.74 -3.16
CA LEU A 79 -4.88 4.79 -3.96
C LEU A 79 -5.97 5.50 -4.76
N ARG A 80 -5.73 6.77 -5.10
CA ARG A 80 -6.47 7.47 -6.16
C ARG A 80 -6.42 6.63 -7.44
N ASP A 81 -7.52 6.56 -8.18
CA ASP A 81 -7.64 5.72 -9.39
C ASP A 81 -6.49 5.96 -10.37
N GLU A 82 -6.07 7.22 -10.55
CA GLU A 82 -4.95 7.57 -11.43
C GLU A 82 -3.63 6.91 -10.97
N ALA A 83 -3.32 6.99 -9.67
CA ALA A 83 -2.13 6.38 -9.09
C ALA A 83 -2.22 4.84 -9.09
N TYR A 84 -3.41 4.30 -8.80
CA TYR A 84 -3.68 2.86 -8.81
C TYR A 84 -3.48 2.26 -10.20
N ASN A 85 -3.98 2.92 -11.24
CA ASN A 85 -3.86 2.47 -12.62
C ASN A 85 -2.40 2.45 -13.08
N ILE A 86 -1.62 3.49 -12.75
CA ILE A 86 -0.17 3.54 -13.06
C ILE A 86 0.57 2.40 -12.36
N LEU A 87 0.27 2.16 -11.08
CA LEU A 87 0.85 1.04 -10.34
C LEU A 87 0.46 -0.31 -10.96
N CYS A 88 -0.82 -0.49 -11.33
CA CYS A 88 -1.30 -1.71 -11.94
C CYS A 88 -0.63 -2.01 -13.27
N LEU A 89 -0.47 -0.99 -14.13
CA LEU A 89 0.24 -1.13 -15.39
C LEU A 89 1.71 -1.53 -15.16
N ALA A 90 2.40 -0.89 -14.22
CA ALA A 90 3.79 -1.21 -13.92
C ALA A 90 3.97 -2.65 -13.39
N VAL A 91 3.10 -3.10 -12.49
CA VAL A 91 3.08 -4.49 -12.01
C VAL A 91 2.73 -5.44 -13.16
N GLY A 92 1.78 -5.05 -14.01
CA GLY A 92 1.41 -5.69 -15.27
C GLY A 92 2.62 -6.04 -16.13
N ASP A 93 3.34 -4.99 -16.54
CA ASP A 93 4.51 -5.05 -17.39
C ASP A 93 5.62 -5.92 -16.78
N GLU A 94 5.87 -5.76 -15.48
CA GLU A 94 6.88 -6.54 -14.78
C GLU A 94 6.55 -8.04 -14.75
N MET A 95 5.30 -8.40 -14.49
CA MET A 95 4.86 -9.79 -14.50
C MET A 95 4.95 -10.41 -15.90
N VAL A 96 4.57 -9.66 -16.95
CA VAL A 96 4.71 -10.11 -18.34
C VAL A 96 6.17 -10.29 -18.72
N ALA A 97 7.06 -9.37 -18.32
CA ALA A 97 8.51 -9.48 -18.55
C ALA A 97 9.13 -10.72 -17.88
N ARG A 98 8.52 -11.19 -16.78
CA ARG A 98 8.91 -12.41 -16.07
C ARG A 98 8.29 -13.69 -16.68
N GLY A 99 7.52 -13.57 -17.76
CA GLY A 99 6.92 -14.70 -18.48
C GLY A 99 5.53 -15.11 -18.01
N PHE A 100 4.92 -14.37 -17.07
CA PHE A 100 3.55 -14.66 -16.64
C PHE A 100 2.53 -14.17 -17.67
N LYS A 101 1.61 -15.06 -18.06
CA LYS A 101 0.55 -14.74 -19.01
C LYS A 101 -0.63 -14.13 -18.27
N GLN A 102 -0.91 -12.86 -18.51
CA GLN A 102 -2.09 -12.21 -17.93
C GLN A 102 -3.37 -12.85 -18.49
N ARG A 103 -4.37 -13.09 -17.63
CA ARG A 103 -5.71 -13.51 -18.06
C ARG A 103 -6.38 -12.31 -18.73
N THR A 104 -6.81 -12.49 -19.98
CA THR A 104 -7.58 -11.46 -20.69
C THR A 104 -8.97 -11.29 -20.05
N ASN A 105 -9.56 -10.10 -20.17
CA ASN A 105 -10.90 -9.73 -19.67
C ASN A 105 -11.07 -9.58 -18.14
N THR A 106 -10.00 -9.45 -17.37
CA THR A 106 -10.10 -9.07 -15.94
C THR A 106 -9.72 -7.61 -15.74
N ARG A 107 -10.53 -6.84 -14.99
CA ARG A 107 -10.14 -5.51 -14.48
C ARG A 107 -9.02 -5.58 -13.43
N ASN A 108 -8.75 -6.78 -12.93
CA ASN A 108 -7.75 -7.07 -11.92
C ASN A 108 -6.48 -7.68 -12.56
N LEU A 109 -5.35 -7.52 -11.88
CA LEU A 109 -4.11 -8.20 -12.22
C LEU A 109 -4.23 -9.70 -11.90
N CYS A 110 -4.58 -10.49 -12.91
CA CYS A 110 -4.73 -11.94 -12.80
C CYS A 110 -3.88 -12.64 -13.85
N TYR A 111 -3.16 -13.69 -13.48
CA TYR A 111 -2.22 -14.39 -14.36
C TYR A 111 -2.48 -15.90 -14.34
N TYR A 112 -2.13 -16.58 -15.42
CA TYR A 112 -2.04 -18.05 -15.45
C TYR A 112 -0.75 -18.50 -14.74
N GLY A 113 -0.85 -19.58 -13.97
CA GLY A 113 0.27 -20.18 -13.23
C GLY A 113 -0.16 -20.66 -11.84
N ILE A 114 0.82 -21.06 -11.03
CA ILE A 114 0.63 -21.38 -9.61
C ILE A 114 1.38 -20.39 -8.72
N VAL A 115 0.90 -20.20 -7.49
CA VAL A 115 1.44 -19.19 -6.56
C VAL A 115 2.93 -19.45 -6.25
N GLU A 116 3.34 -20.72 -6.24
CA GLU A 116 4.70 -21.18 -5.99
C GLU A 116 5.70 -20.64 -7.03
N GLU A 117 5.27 -20.50 -8.29
CA GLU A 117 6.10 -19.93 -9.36
C GLU A 117 6.40 -18.46 -9.10
N VAL A 118 5.38 -17.68 -8.70
CA VAL A 118 5.54 -16.27 -8.36
C VAL A 118 6.39 -16.11 -7.11
N LYS A 119 6.17 -16.94 -6.07
CA LYS A 119 6.99 -16.95 -4.86
C LYS A 119 8.47 -17.18 -5.18
N ARG A 120 8.79 -18.10 -6.10
CA ARG A 120 10.16 -18.39 -6.53
C ARG A 120 10.78 -17.22 -7.32
N SER A 121 10.01 -16.53 -8.15
CA SER A 121 10.49 -15.33 -8.87
C SER A 121 10.47 -14.05 -8.02
N GLY A 122 9.86 -14.09 -6.83
CA GLY A 122 9.51 -12.92 -6.02
C GLY A 122 8.25 -12.21 -6.51
N PHE A 123 7.54 -11.53 -5.61
CA PHE A 123 6.44 -10.63 -5.99
C PHE A 123 7.00 -9.25 -6.40
N PRO A 124 6.34 -8.53 -7.34
CA PRO A 124 6.56 -7.10 -7.50
C PRO A 124 6.18 -6.38 -6.20
N ILE A 125 7.13 -5.66 -5.59
CA ILE A 125 6.94 -4.97 -4.31
C ILE A 125 6.97 -3.47 -4.57
N PRO A 126 5.83 -2.77 -4.41
CA PRO A 126 5.81 -1.32 -4.41
C PRO A 126 6.50 -0.77 -3.15
N ILE A 127 7.35 0.23 -3.31
CA ILE A 127 8.03 0.91 -2.21
C ILE A 127 7.46 2.33 -2.10
N LEU A 128 6.93 2.68 -0.93
CA LEU A 128 6.42 4.01 -0.62
C LEU A 128 7.58 4.87 -0.09
N GLN A 129 7.95 5.91 -0.82
CA GLN A 129 8.95 6.89 -0.37
C GLN A 129 8.24 8.00 0.40
N LEU A 130 8.49 8.06 1.70
CA LEU A 130 8.01 9.11 2.60
C LEU A 130 9.07 10.20 2.76
N ASP A 131 8.66 11.37 3.26
CA ASP A 131 9.57 12.46 3.68
C ASP A 131 10.25 12.17 5.03
#